data_AF-A0A0W0RJA7-F1
#
_entry.id   AF-A0A0W0RJA7-F1
#
_cell.length_a   1.000
_cell.length_b   1.000
_cell.length_c   1.000
_cell.angle_alpha   90.00
_cell.angle_beta   90.00
_cell.angle_gamma   90.00
#
_symmetry.space_group_name_H-M   'P 1'
#
loop_
_entity.id
_entity.type
_entity.pdbx_description
1 polymer ?
#
loop_
_entity_poly.entity_id
_entity_poly.type
_entity_poly.pdbx_seq_one_letter_code
_entity_poly.pdbx_strand_id
1 'polypeptide(L)'
;MFENKAQPKQIPKLITLTAEVIKKTNPHLFFTLYGNKKLPPQIENEYINPPVQELVKQHEHIYWANVKERKEEVKYRSSRIEVDCCFKKCTSLTMMALGSGVHLGIYYILRASGVPYSTTITYLATLPVTLCVTACFSPCAAFLLAKGIANCITPNVPEETVDLYEVVTSANNDKEEEEEEGEEEKKRIAYP
;
A
#
# COMPACT_ATOMS: atom_id res chain seq x y z
N MET A 1 25.89 -47.57 37.40
CA MET A 1 26.81 -46.42 37.56
C MET A 1 26.57 -45.50 36.38
N PHE A 2 25.80 -44.42 36.55
CA PHE A 2 25.50 -43.48 35.47
C PHE A 2 26.52 -42.35 35.50
N GLU A 3 27.39 -42.32 34.48
CA GLU A 3 28.35 -41.25 34.25
C GLU A 3 27.61 -39.95 33.91
N ASN A 4 27.67 -38.99 34.84
CA ASN A 4 27.17 -37.63 34.64
C ASN A 4 28.24 -36.87 33.82
N LYS A 5 28.17 -36.98 32.48
CA LYS A 5 29.02 -36.19 31.58
C LYS A 5 28.55 -34.73 31.62
N ALA A 6 29.23 -33.91 32.42
CA ALA A 6 29.06 -32.47 32.41
C ALA A 6 29.32 -31.95 30.99
N GLN A 7 28.30 -31.37 30.35
CA GLN A 7 28.45 -30.77 29.04
C GLN A 7 29.42 -29.58 29.13
N PRO A 8 30.36 -29.43 28.17
CA PRO A 8 31.29 -28.32 28.18
C PRO A 8 30.52 -27.00 28.04
N LYS A 9 30.70 -26.08 29.01
CA LYS A 9 30.21 -24.71 28.92
C LYS A 9 30.81 -24.08 27.66
N GLN A 10 30.01 -23.91 26.62
CA GLN A 10 30.43 -23.17 25.42
C GLN A 10 30.71 -21.73 25.82
N ILE A 11 31.97 -21.30 25.68
CA ILE A 11 32.35 -19.91 25.89
C ILE A 11 31.73 -19.11 24.74
N PRO A 12 30.89 -18.10 25.02
CA PRO A 12 30.28 -17.28 23.98
C PRO A 12 31.38 -16.60 23.15
N LYS A 13 31.20 -16.56 21.82
CA LYS A 13 32.14 -15.88 20.94
C LYS A 13 32.15 -14.39 21.29
N LEU A 14 33.33 -13.75 21.15
CA LEU A 14 33.50 -12.31 21.40
C LEU A 14 32.46 -11.48 20.65
N ILE A 15 32.13 -11.87 19.41
CA ILE A 15 31.12 -11.21 18.57
C ILE A 15 29.73 -11.21 19.24
N THR A 16 29.33 -12.32 19.87
CA THR A 16 28.05 -12.45 20.57
C THR A 16 28.04 -11.60 21.84
N LEU A 17 29.15 -11.58 22.59
CA LEU A 17 29.28 -10.72 23.77
C LEU A 17 29.25 -9.24 23.40
N THR A 18 29.94 -8.84 22.34
CA THR A 18 29.91 -7.47 21.83
C THR A 18 28.50 -7.11 21.37
N ALA A 19 27.76 -8.02 20.73
CA ALA A 19 26.37 -7.78 20.36
C ALA A 19 25.45 -7.60 21.59
N GLU A 20 25.58 -8.43 22.63
CA GLU A 20 24.81 -8.23 23.87
C GLU A 20 25.12 -6.91 24.56
N VAL A 21 26.39 -6.49 24.57
CA VAL A 21 26.79 -5.19 25.12
C VAL A 21 26.24 -4.05 24.28
N ILE A 22 26.33 -4.12 22.95
CA ILE A 22 25.76 -3.09 22.07
C ILE A 22 24.23 -3.00 22.27
N LYS A 23 23.54 -4.15 22.35
CA LYS A 23 22.09 -4.19 22.64
C LYS A 23 21.72 -3.48 23.94
N LYS A 24 22.56 -3.57 24.97
CA LYS A 24 22.31 -2.95 26.28
C LYS A 24 22.72 -1.49 26.36
N THR A 25 23.79 -1.11 25.66
CA THR A 25 24.44 0.19 25.87
C THR A 25 24.04 1.20 24.79
N ASN A 26 23.96 0.75 23.54
CA ASN A 26 23.55 1.59 22.42
C ASN A 26 23.06 0.73 21.24
N PRO A 27 21.76 0.40 21.18
CA PRO A 27 21.19 -0.41 20.11
C PRO A 27 21.39 0.19 18.70
N HIS A 28 21.55 1.51 18.59
CA HIS A 28 21.72 2.22 17.30
C HIS A 28 22.97 1.82 16.54
N LEU A 29 24.01 1.40 17.28
CA LEU A 29 25.27 1.00 16.69
C LEU A 29 25.08 -0.16 15.70
N PHE A 30 24.08 -1.02 15.89
CA PHE A 30 23.80 -2.10 14.96
C PHE A 30 23.40 -1.61 13.56
N PHE A 31 22.59 -0.55 13.48
CA PHE A 31 22.16 0.03 12.19
C PHE A 31 23.31 0.74 11.49
N THR A 32 24.16 1.45 12.24
CA THR A 32 25.38 2.06 11.71
C THR A 32 26.39 1.02 11.21
N LEU A 33 26.49 -0.11 11.89
CA LEU A 33 27.39 -1.21 11.50
C LEU A 33 26.88 -1.93 10.25
N TYR A 34 25.56 -2.06 10.09
CA TYR A 34 24.92 -2.72 8.93
C TYR A 34 25.25 -2.02 7.60
N GLY A 35 25.19 -0.69 7.56
CA GLY A 35 25.51 0.08 6.35
C GLY A 35 26.99 0.04 5.93
N ASN A 36 27.89 -0.27 6.87
CA ASN A 36 29.34 -0.15 6.66
C ASN A 36 30.08 -1.49 6.54
N LYS A 37 29.50 -2.61 7.02
CA LYS A 37 30.15 -3.94 7.01
C LYS A 37 29.15 -5.07 6.86
N LYS A 38 29.56 -6.15 6.18
CA LYS A 38 28.81 -7.42 6.20
C LYS A 38 28.86 -8.01 7.60
N LEU A 39 27.74 -7.94 8.32
CA LEU A 39 27.58 -8.57 9.62
C LEU A 39 27.37 -10.08 9.46
N PRO A 40 27.79 -10.90 10.43
CA PRO A 40 27.47 -12.31 10.45
C PRO A 40 25.94 -12.51 10.50
N PRO A 41 25.38 -13.50 9.76
CA PRO A 41 23.93 -13.72 9.71
C PRO A 41 23.30 -13.99 11.08
N GLN A 42 24.10 -14.53 12.02
CA GLN A 42 23.67 -14.81 13.39
C GLN A 42 23.34 -13.51 14.15
N ILE A 43 24.16 -12.46 14.00
CA ILE A 43 23.94 -11.18 14.68
C ILE A 43 22.79 -10.42 14.03
N GLU A 44 22.72 -10.45 12.71
CA GLU A 44 21.61 -9.83 11.96
C GLU A 44 20.28 -10.44 12.36
N ASN A 45 20.16 -11.77 12.36
CA ASN A 45 18.90 -12.45 12.68
C ASN A 45 18.46 -12.34 14.14
N GLU A 46 19.40 -12.23 15.09
CA GLU A 46 19.09 -12.26 16.52
C GLU A 46 18.93 -10.85 17.12
N TYR A 47 19.65 -9.86 16.60
CA TYR A 47 19.71 -8.52 17.22
C TYR A 47 19.15 -7.41 16.33
N ILE A 48 19.15 -7.57 15.00
CA ILE A 48 18.78 -6.51 14.05
C ILE A 48 17.42 -6.77 13.43
N ASN A 49 17.20 -7.97 12.90
CA ASN A 49 15.97 -8.33 12.22
C ASN A 49 14.73 -8.29 13.12
N PRO A 50 14.77 -8.72 14.41
CA PRO A 50 13.58 -8.65 15.26
C PRO A 50 13.02 -7.23 15.44
N PRO A 51 13.80 -6.21 15.87
CA PRO A 51 13.27 -4.86 16.01
C PRO A 51 12.88 -4.23 14.65
N VAL A 52 13.62 -4.52 13.58
CA VAL A 52 13.24 -4.06 12.22
C VAL A 52 11.89 -4.66 11.81
N GLN A 53 11.68 -5.95 12.03
CA GLN A 53 10.42 -6.62 11.68
C GLN A 53 9.24 -6.11 12.52
N GLU A 54 9.47 -5.76 13.78
CA GLU A 54 8.45 -5.15 14.62
C GLU A 54 8.05 -3.76 14.09
N LEU A 55 9.03 -2.93 13.72
CA LEU A 55 8.78 -1.64 13.09
C LEU A 55 8.07 -1.76 11.74
N VAL A 56 8.48 -2.73 10.91
CA VAL A 56 7.82 -3.03 9.64
C VAL A 56 6.37 -3.42 9.89
N LYS A 57 6.07 -4.27 10.88
CA LYS A 57 4.68 -4.66 11.20
C LYS A 57 3.83 -3.47 11.66
N GLN A 58 4.39 -2.57 12.47
CA GLN A 58 3.69 -1.38 12.94
C GLN A 58 3.33 -0.45 11.77
N HIS A 59 4.29 -0.13 10.91
CA HIS A 59 4.07 0.75 9.76
C HIS A 59 3.24 0.05 8.67
N GLU A 60 3.34 -1.27 8.52
CA GLU A 60 2.46 -2.03 7.65
C GLU A 60 0.99 -1.87 8.08
N HIS A 61 0.70 -1.92 9.38
CA HIS A 61 -0.66 -1.70 9.88
C HIS A 61 -1.17 -0.28 9.57
N ILE A 62 -0.32 0.74 9.77
CA ILE A 62 -0.63 2.14 9.44
C ILE A 62 -0.89 2.29 7.94
N TYR A 63 -0.02 1.72 7.10
CA TYR A 63 -0.17 1.71 5.66
C TYR A 63 -1.49 1.06 5.23
N TRP A 64 -1.85 -0.11 5.77
CA TRP A 64 -3.12 -0.77 5.45
C TRP A 64 -4.34 0.04 5.90
N ALA A 65 -4.25 0.74 7.04
CA ALA A 65 -5.29 1.67 7.48
C ALA A 65 -5.46 2.83 6.49
N ASN A 66 -4.37 3.45 6.05
CA ASN A 66 -4.38 4.54 5.06
C ASN A 66 -4.90 4.07 3.69
N VAL A 67 -4.56 2.85 3.26
CA VAL A 67 -5.11 2.24 2.04
C VAL A 67 -6.62 2.07 2.14
N LYS A 68 -7.13 1.67 3.30
CA LYS A 68 -8.56 1.51 3.54
C LYS A 68 -9.26 2.87 3.51
N GLU A 69 -8.71 3.88 4.19
CA GLU A 69 -9.23 5.25 4.18
C GLU A 69 -9.29 5.81 2.76
N ARG A 70 -8.20 5.68 2.00
CA ARG A 70 -8.16 6.09 0.59
C ARG A 70 -9.26 5.41 -0.24
N LYS A 71 -9.51 4.12 -0.01
CA LYS A 71 -10.55 3.37 -0.73
C LYS A 71 -11.95 3.92 -0.42
N GLU A 72 -12.20 4.31 0.82
CA GLU A 72 -13.45 4.97 1.23
C GLU A 72 -13.58 6.35 0.60
N GLU A 73 -12.50 7.12 0.54
CA GLU A 73 -12.47 8.43 -0.10
C GLU A 73 -12.73 8.33 -1.62
N VAL A 74 -12.08 7.39 -2.31
CA VAL A 74 -12.34 7.12 -3.74
C VAL A 74 -13.81 6.75 -3.95
N LYS A 75 -14.38 5.92 -3.07
CA LYS A 75 -15.80 5.55 -3.15
C LYS A 75 -16.72 6.77 -2.97
N TYR A 76 -16.41 7.63 -2.00
CA TYR A 76 -17.16 8.86 -1.75
C TYR A 76 -17.07 9.86 -2.93
N ARG A 77 -15.87 10.09 -3.46
CA ARG A 77 -15.68 10.98 -4.62
C ARG A 77 -16.34 10.40 -5.88
N SER A 78 -16.21 9.10 -6.10
CA SER A 78 -16.87 8.39 -7.21
C SER A 78 -18.38 8.53 -7.15
N SER A 79 -19.00 8.36 -5.98
CA SER A 79 -20.46 8.49 -5.86
C SER A 79 -20.93 9.93 -6.11
N ARG A 80 -20.14 10.94 -5.69
CA ARG A 80 -20.43 12.36 -6.00
C ARG A 80 -20.36 12.65 -7.50
N ILE A 81 -19.35 12.14 -8.20
CA ILE A 81 -19.22 12.29 -9.65
C ILE A 81 -20.36 11.55 -10.35
N GLU A 82 -20.69 10.34 -9.89
CA GLU A 82 -21.73 9.52 -10.48
C GLU A 82 -23.09 10.21 -10.45
N VAL A 83 -23.47 10.89 -9.35
CA VAL A 83 -24.76 11.57 -9.24
C VAL A 83 -24.81 12.91 -9.99
N ASP A 84 -23.66 13.46 -10.41
CA ASP A 84 -23.59 14.73 -11.12
C ASP A 84 -24.29 14.64 -12.48
N CYS A 85 -25.26 15.54 -12.69
CA CYS A 85 -26.09 15.53 -13.90
C CYS A 85 -25.27 15.84 -15.16
N CYS A 86 -24.33 16.79 -15.06
CA CYS A 86 -23.47 17.16 -16.18
C CYS A 86 -22.60 15.97 -16.59
N PHE A 87 -21.97 15.30 -15.62
CA PHE A 87 -21.16 14.11 -15.85
C PHE A 87 -21.96 12.98 -16.51
N LYS A 88 -23.19 12.69 -16.03
CA LYS A 88 -24.06 11.67 -16.66
C LYS A 88 -24.38 12.02 -18.11
N LYS A 89 -24.74 13.27 -18.39
CA LYS A 89 -25.08 13.74 -19.75
C LYS A 89 -23.88 13.70 -20.67
N CYS A 90 -22.74 14.19 -20.22
CA CYS A 90 -21.48 14.13 -20.97
C CYS A 90 -21.08 12.69 -21.24
N THR A 91 -21.15 11.80 -20.26
CA THR A 91 -20.83 10.38 -20.45
C THR A 91 -21.76 9.73 -21.46
N SER A 92 -23.06 10.00 -21.40
CA SER A 92 -24.03 9.47 -22.36
C SER A 92 -23.75 9.95 -23.78
N LEU A 93 -23.47 11.24 -23.96
CA LEU A 93 -23.08 11.80 -25.26
C LEU A 93 -21.78 11.17 -25.78
N THR A 94 -20.76 11.03 -24.92
CA THR A 94 -19.49 10.39 -25.28
C THR A 94 -19.70 8.93 -25.69
N MET A 95 -20.53 8.17 -24.98
CA MET A 95 -20.82 6.78 -25.32
C MET A 95 -21.59 6.65 -26.64
N MET A 96 -22.55 7.55 -26.90
CA MET A 96 -23.24 7.61 -28.19
C MET A 96 -22.28 7.97 -29.33
N ALA A 97 -21.39 8.94 -29.12
CA ALA A 97 -20.38 9.34 -30.10
C ALA A 97 -19.40 8.19 -30.40
N LEU A 98 -18.93 7.48 -29.37
CA LEU A 98 -18.07 6.31 -29.54
C LEU A 98 -18.80 5.18 -30.28
N GLY A 99 -20.03 4.86 -29.87
CA GLY A 99 -20.83 3.80 -30.50
C GLY A 99 -21.14 4.08 -31.96
N SER A 100 -21.59 5.30 -32.27
CA SER A 100 -21.82 5.72 -33.66
C SER A 100 -20.52 5.77 -34.48
N GLY A 101 -19.42 6.24 -33.89
CA GLY A 101 -18.11 6.26 -34.53
C GLY A 101 -17.62 4.86 -34.92
N VAL A 102 -17.73 3.89 -34.01
CA VAL A 102 -17.40 2.48 -34.30
C VAL A 102 -18.31 1.92 -35.40
N HIS A 103 -19.61 2.17 -35.33
CA HIS A 103 -20.58 1.72 -36.35
C HIS A 103 -20.23 2.28 -37.73
N LEU A 104 -19.95 3.58 -37.83
CA LEU A 104 -19.55 4.20 -39.09
C LEU A 104 -18.18 3.70 -39.57
N GLY A 105 -17.23 3.46 -38.66
CA GLY A 105 -15.93 2.88 -38.98
C GLY A 105 -16.08 1.50 -39.64
N ILE A 106 -16.89 0.62 -39.06
CA ILE A 106 -17.19 -0.70 -39.63
C ILE A 106 -17.87 -0.56 -41.00
N TYR A 107 -18.82 0.37 -41.16
CA TYR A 107 -19.46 0.62 -42.45
C TYR A 107 -18.43 0.96 -43.54
N TYR A 108 -17.47 1.85 -43.26
CA TYR A 108 -16.42 2.19 -44.23
C TYR A 108 -15.48 1.03 -44.52
N ILE A 109 -15.15 0.21 -43.52
CA ILE A 109 -14.34 -1.01 -43.70
C ILE A 109 -15.07 -2.01 -44.60
N LEU A 110 -16.36 -2.26 -44.36
CA LEU A 110 -17.17 -3.16 -45.19
C LEU A 110 -17.24 -2.66 -46.64
N ARG A 111 -17.44 -1.35 -46.83
CA ARG A 111 -17.45 -0.74 -48.16
C ARG A 111 -16.12 -0.86 -48.88
N ALA A 112 -15.00 -0.65 -48.19
CA ALA A 112 -13.66 -0.81 -48.75
C ALA A 112 -13.32 -2.27 -49.09
N SER A 113 -13.92 -3.22 -48.38
CA SER A 113 -13.69 -4.66 -48.56
C SER A 113 -14.47 -5.27 -49.73
N GLY A 114 -15.19 -4.46 -50.52
CA GLY A 114 -15.96 -4.93 -51.69
C GLY A 114 -17.25 -5.68 -51.33
N VAL A 115 -17.76 -5.54 -50.10
CA VAL A 115 -19.05 -6.11 -49.68
C VAL A 115 -20.18 -5.49 -50.52
N PRO A 116 -21.22 -6.27 -50.91
CA PRO A 116 -22.32 -5.75 -51.70
C PRO A 116 -22.97 -4.51 -51.10
N TYR A 117 -23.33 -3.56 -51.97
CA TYR A 117 -23.90 -2.28 -51.56
C TYR A 117 -25.16 -2.44 -50.69
N SER A 118 -26.05 -3.38 -51.04
CA SER A 118 -27.24 -3.71 -50.25
C SER A 118 -26.88 -4.07 -48.81
N THR A 119 -25.89 -4.93 -48.60
CA THR A 119 -25.42 -5.34 -47.27
C THR A 119 -24.83 -4.17 -46.48
N THR A 120 -24.02 -3.32 -47.11
CA THR A 120 -23.43 -2.14 -46.44
C THR A 120 -24.48 -1.12 -46.01
N ILE A 121 -25.53 -0.91 -46.82
CA ILE A 121 -26.64 -0.02 -46.51
C ILE A 121 -27.54 -0.62 -45.44
N THR A 122 -27.82 -1.92 -45.49
CA THR A 122 -28.56 -2.61 -44.42
C THR A 122 -27.82 -2.47 -43.08
N TYR A 123 -26.49 -2.61 -43.06
CA TYR A 123 -25.70 -2.39 -41.86
C TYR A 123 -25.77 -0.93 -41.37
N LEU A 124 -25.67 0.05 -42.28
CA LEU A 124 -25.83 1.46 -41.89
C LEU A 124 -27.24 1.73 -41.31
N ALA A 125 -28.27 1.08 -41.84
CA ALA A 125 -29.64 1.20 -41.35
C ALA A 125 -29.84 0.63 -39.92
N THR A 126 -28.92 -0.20 -39.41
CA THR A 126 -28.96 -0.65 -38.01
C THR A 126 -28.33 0.34 -37.03
N LEU A 127 -27.87 1.51 -37.48
CA LEU A 127 -27.33 2.55 -36.60
C LEU A 127 -28.25 2.91 -35.41
N PRO A 128 -29.58 3.04 -35.56
CA PRO A 128 -30.48 3.29 -34.43
C PRO A 128 -30.40 2.19 -33.36
N VAL A 129 -30.22 0.93 -33.77
CA VAL A 129 -30.05 -0.20 -32.83
C VAL A 129 -28.77 -0.02 -32.04
N THR A 130 -27.66 0.33 -32.69
CA THR A 130 -26.38 0.62 -32.02
C THR A 130 -26.50 1.77 -31.03
N LEU A 131 -27.22 2.84 -31.39
CA LEU A 131 -27.49 3.96 -30.48
C LEU A 131 -28.32 3.53 -29.27
N CYS A 132 -29.38 2.73 -29.46
CA CYS A 132 -30.16 2.18 -28.35
C CYS A 132 -29.30 1.32 -27.41
N VAL A 133 -28.49 0.43 -27.97
CA VAL A 133 -27.60 -0.44 -27.18
C VAL A 133 -26.60 0.41 -26.38
N THR A 134 -25.92 1.36 -27.02
CA THR A 134 -24.93 2.22 -26.33
C THR A 134 -25.56 3.10 -25.25
N ALA A 135 -26.78 3.59 -25.46
CA ALA A 135 -27.54 4.31 -24.44
C ALA A 135 -27.86 3.42 -23.23
N CYS A 136 -28.22 2.15 -23.43
CA CYS A 136 -28.45 1.19 -22.34
C CYS A 136 -27.18 0.89 -21.54
N PHE A 137 -26.00 0.90 -22.17
CA PHE A 137 -24.72 0.70 -21.50
C PHE A 137 -24.16 1.97 -20.83
N SER A 138 -24.71 3.13 -21.16
CA SER A 138 -24.24 4.43 -20.64
C SER A 138 -24.20 4.53 -19.10
N PRO A 139 -25.17 4.00 -18.32
CA PRO A 139 -25.11 4.07 -16.86
C PRO A 139 -23.94 3.26 -16.29
N CYS A 140 -23.69 2.06 -16.83
CA CYS A 140 -22.55 1.24 -16.42
C CYS A 140 -21.22 1.92 -16.75
N ALA A 141 -21.12 2.53 -17.94
CA ALA A 141 -19.94 3.30 -18.34
C ALA A 141 -19.73 4.52 -17.42
N ALA A 142 -20.78 5.24 -17.06
CA ALA A 142 -20.71 6.37 -16.13
C ALA A 142 -20.19 5.95 -14.76
N PHE A 143 -20.66 4.83 -14.21
CA PHE A 143 -20.14 4.29 -12.96
C PHE A 143 -18.63 3.99 -13.02
N LEU A 144 -18.19 3.29 -14.08
CA LEU A 144 -16.78 2.94 -14.25
C LEU A 144 -15.89 4.17 -14.47
N LEU A 145 -16.35 5.13 -15.27
CA LEU A 145 -15.63 6.37 -15.53
C LEU A 145 -15.55 7.25 -14.27
N ALA A 146 -16.63 7.36 -13.50
CA ALA A 146 -16.63 8.08 -12.23
C ALA A 146 -15.60 7.49 -11.26
N LYS A 147 -15.54 6.15 -11.16
CA LYS A 147 -14.55 5.45 -10.35
C LYS A 147 -13.13 5.66 -10.85
N GLY A 148 -12.93 5.65 -12.17
CA GLY A 148 -11.64 5.94 -12.80
C GLY A 148 -11.15 7.34 -12.45
N ILE A 149 -11.99 8.35 -12.68
CA ILE A 149 -11.69 9.76 -12.36
C ILE A 149 -11.39 9.91 -10.87
N ALA A 150 -12.23 9.35 -9.99
CA ALA A 150 -12.03 9.39 -8.55
C ALA A 150 -10.68 8.81 -8.14
N ASN A 151 -10.24 7.69 -8.73
CA ASN A 151 -8.92 7.13 -8.46
C ASN A 151 -7.78 8.03 -8.93
N CYS A 152 -7.93 8.74 -10.05
CA CYS A 152 -6.89 9.63 -10.59
C CYS A 152 -6.73 10.92 -9.76
N ILE A 153 -7.82 11.43 -9.18
CA ILE A 153 -7.80 12.68 -8.40
C ILE A 153 -7.53 12.44 -6.91
N THR A 154 -7.71 11.22 -6.41
CA THR A 154 -7.39 10.86 -5.03
C THR A 154 -5.90 10.55 -4.93
N PRO A 155 -5.14 11.31 -4.10
CA PRO A 155 -3.71 11.06 -3.88
C PRO A 155 -3.43 9.61 -3.53
N ASN A 156 -2.27 9.10 -3.93
CA ASN A 156 -1.82 7.80 -3.49
C ASN A 156 -1.46 7.83 -2.00
N VAL A 157 -1.50 6.66 -1.36
CA VAL A 157 -0.97 6.51 0.00
C VAL A 157 0.52 6.84 -0.06
N PRO A 158 1.02 7.76 0.77
CA PRO A 158 2.42 8.13 0.77
C PRO A 158 3.28 6.89 1.08
N GLU A 159 4.42 6.82 0.43
CA GLU A 159 5.43 5.82 0.77
C GLU A 159 6.02 6.23 2.13
N GLU A 160 5.79 5.40 3.14
CA GLU A 160 6.23 5.69 4.50
C GLU A 160 7.71 5.30 4.63
N THR A 161 8.59 6.30 4.58
CA THR A 161 10.02 6.10 4.84
C THR A 161 10.25 6.19 6.34
N VAL A 162 10.54 5.06 6.96
CA VAL A 162 10.85 4.99 8.39
C VAL A 162 12.35 5.18 8.57
N ASP A 163 12.75 6.25 9.25
CA ASP A 163 14.13 6.38 9.71
C ASP A 163 14.35 5.48 10.93
N LEU A 164 15.03 4.36 10.70
CA LEU A 164 15.41 3.39 11.73
C LEU A 164 16.25 4.01 12.85
N TYR A 165 16.98 5.10 12.56
CA TYR A 165 17.76 5.81 13.57
C TYR A 165 16.85 6.58 14.53
N GLU A 166 15.86 7.32 14.01
CA GLU A 166 14.95 8.12 14.83
C GLU A 166 14.05 7.24 15.72
N VAL A 167 13.48 6.17 15.18
CA VAL A 167 12.51 5.34 15.92
C VAL A 167 13.14 4.58 17.09
N VAL A 168 14.40 4.18 16.96
CA VAL A 168 15.11 3.51 18.05
C VAL A 168 15.51 4.52 19.14
N THR A 169 15.57 5.82 18.81
CA THR A 169 16.06 6.86 19.72
C THR A 169 14.91 7.27 20.63
N SER A 170 13.72 7.46 20.06
CA SER A 170 12.49 7.66 20.82
C SER A 170 12.16 6.46 21.71
N ALA A 171 12.28 5.22 21.22
CA ALA A 171 11.99 4.02 22.01
C ALA A 171 12.96 3.76 23.18
N ASN A 172 14.15 4.38 23.19
CA ASN A 172 15.07 4.34 24.33
C ASN A 172 14.76 5.45 25.33
N ASN A 173 14.42 6.66 24.87
CA ASN A 173 14.02 7.75 25.74
C ASN A 173 12.72 7.42 26.51
N ASP A 174 11.73 6.80 25.85
CA ASP A 174 10.47 6.41 26.49
C ASP A 174 10.68 5.34 27.58
N LYS A 175 11.73 4.51 27.48
CA LYS A 175 12.08 3.50 28.50
C LYS A 175 12.89 4.08 29.65
N GLU A 176 13.74 5.06 29.38
CA GLU A 176 14.47 5.79 30.42
C GLU A 176 13.48 6.61 31.28
N GLU A 177 12.45 7.21 30.67
CA GLU A 177 11.39 7.92 31.40
C GLU A 177 10.52 6.98 32.27
N GLU A 178 10.13 5.80 31.76
CA GLU A 178 9.37 4.80 32.55
C GLU A 178 10.20 4.19 33.71
N GLU A 179 11.52 4.01 33.52
CA GLU A 179 12.40 3.51 34.58
C GLU A 179 12.70 4.59 35.64
N GLU A 180 12.85 5.86 35.27
CA GLU A 180 13.02 6.97 36.22
C GLU A 180 11.76 7.22 37.05
N GLU A 181 10.56 7.20 36.45
CA GLU A 181 9.30 7.30 37.21
C GLU A 181 9.11 6.13 38.19
N GLY A 182 9.43 4.91 37.76
CA GLY A 182 9.34 3.72 38.61
C GLY A 182 10.36 3.70 39.76
N GLU A 183 11.53 4.34 39.59
CA GLU A 183 12.54 4.46 40.63
C GLU A 183 12.24 5.60 41.61
N GLU A 184 11.68 6.72 41.14
CA GLU A 184 11.17 7.79 42.00
C GLU A 184 10.00 7.32 42.87
N GLU A 185 9.06 6.55 42.31
CA GLU A 185 7.92 6.02 43.07
C GLU A 185 8.38 5.05 44.18
N LYS A 186 9.37 4.19 43.90
CA LYS A 186 9.99 3.33 44.91
C LYS A 186 10.72 4.11 46.00
N LYS A 187 11.43 5.19 45.66
CA LYS A 187 12.09 6.07 46.64
C LYS A 187 11.06 6.78 47.52
N ARG A 188 9.92 7.19 46.96
CA ARG A 188 8.80 7.83 47.68
C ARG A 188 8.09 6.88 48.66
N ILE A 189 8.05 5.59 48.35
CA ILE A 189 7.45 4.55 49.22
C ILE A 189 8.44 4.07 50.31
N ALA A 190 9.76 4.12 50.05
CA ALA A 190 10.78 3.64 50.97
C ALA A 190 11.17 4.61 52.10
N TYR A 191 10.86 5.91 51.95
CA TYR A 191 11.09 6.95 52.97
C TYR A 191 9.84 7.83 53.13
N PRO A 192 8.87 7.44 53.99
CA PRO A 192 7.74 8.29 54.37
C PRO A 192 8.14 9.48 55.24
#